data_AF-A0A8B6F257-F1
#
_entry.id   AF-A0A8B6F257-F1
#
_cell.length_a   1.000
_cell.length_b   1.000
_cell.length_c   1.000
_cell.angle_alpha   90.00
_cell.angle_beta   90.00
_cell.angle_gamma   90.00
#
_symmetry.space_group_name_H-M   'P 1'
#
loop_
_entity.id
_entity.type
_entity.pdbx_description
1 polymer ?
#
loop_
_entity_poly.entity_id
_entity_poly.type
_entity_poly.pdbx_seq_one_letter_code
_entity_poly.pdbx_strand_id
1 'polypeptide(L)'
;MAGIELCKCCLRENEEEVADQWCNDCSEAVCQNCGKAHRRFAVAHHVILFTDAPASRKIIPKQCILHENKKLILFCVGHDKLICHACLSENHGKCKNMLEIEKAANGIKGSATINDMKDRMKKMTSVLEKIQIENDQQMSKISKSKESTVDHMK
;
A
#
# COMPACT_ATOMS: atom_id res chain seq x y z
N MET A 1 1.57 -15.44 -5.37
CA MET A 1 2.29 -15.01 -6.59
C MET A 1 1.72 -13.66 -6.98
N ALA A 2 2.47 -12.57 -6.86
CA ALA A 2 2.01 -11.27 -7.36
C ALA A 2 2.02 -11.34 -8.89
N GLY A 3 0.87 -11.21 -9.53
CA GLY A 3 0.78 -11.21 -11.00
C GLY A 3 1.57 -10.04 -11.57
N ILE A 4 2.27 -10.27 -12.68
CA ILE A 4 2.91 -9.21 -13.46
C ILE A 4 1.80 -8.34 -14.05
N GLU A 5 1.74 -7.07 -13.68
CA GLU A 5 0.81 -6.10 -14.26
C GLU A 5 1.48 -5.33 -15.40
N LEU A 6 0.77 -5.19 -16.52
CA LEU A 6 1.23 -4.43 -17.68
C LEU A 6 0.76 -2.98 -17.61
N CYS A 7 1.55 -2.09 -18.19
CA CYS A 7 1.27 -0.66 -18.33
C CYS A 7 0.03 -0.46 -19.21
N LYS A 8 -1.01 0.17 -18.65
CA LYS A 8 -2.26 0.45 -19.38
C LYS A 8 -2.08 1.46 -20.50
N CYS A 9 -1.15 2.40 -20.37
CA CYS A 9 -0.86 3.37 -21.44
C CYS A 9 -0.19 2.68 -22.65
N CYS A 10 0.83 1.87 -22.41
CA CYS A 10 1.53 1.11 -23.46
C CYS A 10 0.59 0.12 -24.16
N LEU A 11 -0.27 -0.57 -23.39
CA LEU A 11 -1.24 -1.51 -23.96
C LEU A 11 -2.22 -0.86 -24.94
N ARG A 12 -2.56 0.43 -24.77
CA ARG A 12 -3.42 1.16 -25.73
C ARG A 12 -2.72 1.39 -27.08
N GLU A 13 -1.40 1.43 -27.07
CA GLU A 13 -0.54 1.57 -28.24
C GLU A 13 -0.04 0.20 -28.75
N ASN A 14 -0.65 -0.90 -28.30
CA ASN A 14 -0.21 -2.28 -28.59
C ASN A 14 1.21 -2.63 -28.11
N GLU A 15 1.70 -1.95 -27.08
CA GLU A 15 2.99 -2.24 -26.45
C GLU A 15 2.80 -2.98 -25.10
N GLU A 16 3.55 -4.06 -24.90
CA GLU A 16 3.54 -4.84 -23.64
C GLU A 16 4.73 -4.45 -22.76
N GLU A 17 4.54 -3.39 -21.98
CA GLU A 17 5.53 -2.95 -21.00
C GLU A 17 5.09 -3.30 -19.58
N VAL A 18 6.01 -3.79 -18.74
CA VAL A 18 5.72 -4.09 -17.33
C VAL A 18 5.52 -2.79 -16.56
N ALA A 19 4.43 -2.72 -15.80
CA ALA A 19 4.20 -1.60 -14.90
C ALA A 19 5.02 -1.75 -13.61
N ASP A 20 5.61 -0.65 -13.18
CA ASP A 20 6.33 -0.51 -11.90
C ASP A 20 5.67 0.54 -10.99
N GLN A 21 4.66 1.24 -11.50
CA GLN A 21 4.03 2.41 -10.88
C GLN A 21 2.49 2.32 -10.97
N TRP A 22 1.80 2.90 -9.98
CA TRP A 22 0.35 3.07 -9.95
C TRP A 22 0.00 4.55 -10.02
N CYS A 23 -0.91 4.94 -10.91
CA CYS A 23 -1.49 6.28 -10.94
C CYS A 23 -2.84 6.27 -10.21
N ASN A 24 -2.94 6.95 -9.06
CA ASN A 24 -4.18 7.04 -8.29
C ASN A 24 -5.29 7.85 -8.99
N ASP A 25 -4.89 8.80 -9.84
CA ASP A 25 -5.83 9.65 -10.57
C ASP A 25 -6.47 8.91 -11.73
N CYS A 26 -5.68 8.10 -12.45
CA CYS A 26 -6.18 7.27 -13.55
C CYS A 26 -6.73 5.92 -13.06
N SER A 27 -6.39 5.50 -11.84
CA SER A 27 -6.61 4.14 -11.35
C SER A 27 -6.00 3.07 -12.27
N GLU A 28 -4.78 3.32 -12.74
CA GLU A 28 -4.10 2.49 -13.73
C GLU A 28 -2.65 2.20 -13.35
N ALA A 29 -2.21 0.99 -13.69
CA ALA A 29 -0.81 0.58 -13.65
C ALA A 29 -0.06 1.20 -14.85
N VAL A 30 1.08 1.82 -14.60
CA VAL A 30 1.90 2.52 -15.59
C VAL A 30 3.38 2.15 -15.45
N CYS A 31 4.12 2.15 -16.55
CA CYS A 31 5.58 1.99 -16.53
C CYS A 31 6.27 3.32 -16.18
N GLN A 32 7.58 3.27 -15.92
CA GLN A 32 8.37 4.43 -15.55
C GLN A 32 8.25 5.62 -16.53
N ASN A 33 8.17 5.33 -17.83
CA ASN A 33 8.09 6.37 -18.86
C ASN A 33 6.72 7.08 -18.85
N CYS A 34 5.64 6.30 -18.84
CA CYS A 34 4.27 6.83 -18.72
C CYS A 34 4.07 7.56 -17.37
N GLY A 35 4.65 7.05 -16.29
CA GLY A 35 4.63 7.72 -14.98
C GLY A 35 5.40 9.05 -14.98
N LYS A 36 6.54 9.15 -15.69
CA LYS A 36 7.26 10.43 -15.89
C LYS A 36 6.42 11.42 -16.69
N ALA A 37 5.72 10.97 -17.73
CA ALA A 37 4.80 11.82 -18.49
C ALA A 37 3.65 12.33 -17.59
N HIS A 38 2.99 11.45 -16.85
CA HIS A 38 1.94 11.81 -15.88
C HIS A 38 2.40 12.88 -14.88
N ARG A 39 3.64 12.81 -14.38
CA ARG A 39 4.19 13.82 -13.45
C ARG A 39 4.56 15.15 -14.12
N ARG A 40 4.85 15.15 -15.43
CA ARG A 40 5.27 16.35 -16.18
C ARG A 40 4.10 17.22 -16.64
N PHE A 41 2.92 16.65 -16.87
CA PHE A 41 1.74 17.42 -17.25
C PHE A 41 1.07 18.03 -16.00
N ALA A 42 0.77 19.32 -16.07
CA ALA A 42 0.51 20.23 -14.94
C ALA A 42 -0.71 19.89 -14.03
N VAL A 43 -1.47 18.85 -14.34
CA VAL A 43 -2.52 18.31 -13.46
C VAL A 43 -1.90 17.16 -12.69
N ALA A 44 -1.27 17.45 -11.54
CA ALA A 44 -0.42 16.52 -10.82
C ALA A 44 -1.12 15.17 -10.51
N HIS A 45 -0.90 14.18 -11.37
CA HIS A 45 -1.31 12.81 -11.15
C HIS A 45 -0.41 12.18 -10.08
N HIS A 46 -1.03 11.60 -9.06
CA HIS A 46 -0.33 10.98 -7.95
C HIS A 46 0.12 9.58 -8.37
N VAL A 47 1.35 9.50 -8.85
CA VAL A 47 2.00 8.26 -9.27
C VAL A 47 2.89 7.74 -8.15
N ILE A 48 2.63 6.52 -7.68
CA ILE A 48 3.37 5.84 -6.62
C ILE A 48 4.06 4.58 -7.17
N LEU A 49 5.26 4.28 -6.69
CA LEU A 49 5.93 3.01 -7.04
C LEU A 49 5.18 1.84 -6.40
N PHE A 50 5.17 0.68 -7.06
CA PHE A 50 4.58 -0.53 -6.47
C PHE A 50 5.29 -0.96 -5.18
N THR A 51 6.60 -0.70 -5.05
CA THR A 51 7.36 -0.94 -3.82
C THR A 51 6.87 -0.10 -2.64
N ASP A 52 6.30 1.07 -2.94
CA ASP A 52 5.82 2.03 -1.94
C ASP A 52 4.29 2.00 -1.80
N ALA A 53 3.61 1.26 -2.67
CA ALA A 53 2.16 1.12 -2.64
C ALA A 53 1.76 0.15 -1.51
N PRO A 54 0.77 0.49 -0.66
CA PRO A 54 0.25 -0.47 0.30
C PRO A 54 -0.25 -1.72 -0.43
N ALA A 55 0.02 -2.90 0.13
CA ALA A 55 -0.35 -4.21 -0.45
C ALA A 55 -1.84 -4.29 -0.85
N SER A 56 -2.70 -3.51 -0.18
CA SER A 56 -4.03 -3.21 -0.66
C SER A 56 -4.00 -1.93 -1.51
N ARG A 57 -3.94 -2.08 -2.84
CA ARG A 57 -4.25 -1.02 -3.81
C ARG A 57 -5.74 -0.66 -3.73
N LYS A 58 -6.18 -0.13 -2.59
CA LYS A 58 -7.53 0.39 -2.44
C LYS A 58 -7.56 1.72 -3.16
N ILE A 59 -8.32 1.77 -4.26
CA ILE A 59 -8.76 3.03 -4.85
C ILE A 59 -9.53 3.75 -3.75
N ILE A 60 -8.91 4.77 -3.14
CA ILE A 60 -9.62 5.64 -2.22
C ILE A 60 -10.45 6.56 -3.12
N PRO A 61 -11.79 6.44 -3.13
CA PRO A 61 -12.60 7.27 -3.99
C PRO A 61 -12.38 8.74 -3.62
N LYS A 62 -11.96 9.55 -4.60
CA LYS A 62 -11.79 11.00 -4.41
C LYS A 62 -13.13 11.74 -4.38
N GLN A 63 -14.18 11.07 -4.85
CA GLN A 63 -15.53 11.59 -4.95
C GLN A 63 -16.50 10.77 -4.09
N CYS A 64 -17.58 11.41 -3.68
CA CYS A 64 -18.64 10.77 -2.93
C CYS A 64 -19.43 9.80 -3.83
N ILE A 65 -19.65 8.58 -3.33
CA ILE A 65 -20.45 7.56 -4.04
C ILE A 65 -21.96 7.86 -4.01
N LEU A 66 -22.42 8.68 -3.07
CA LEU A 66 -23.84 9.05 -2.91
C LEU A 66 -24.17 10.35 -3.64
N HIS A 67 -23.17 11.22 -3.85
CA HIS A 67 -23.36 12.56 -4.38
C HIS A 67 -22.38 12.81 -5.52
N GLU A 68 -22.89 12.75 -6.74
CA GLU A 68 -22.11 12.84 -7.97
C GLU A 68 -21.27 14.12 -8.01
N ASN A 69 -20.01 14.00 -8.46
CA ASN A 69 -19.04 15.09 -8.57
C ASN A 69 -18.74 15.86 -7.28
N LYS A 70 -19.18 15.39 -6.10
CA LYS A 70 -18.85 16.00 -4.81
C LYS A 70 -17.56 15.38 -4.26
N LYS A 71 -16.60 16.23 -3.90
CA LYS A 71 -15.34 15.80 -3.27
C LYS A 71 -15.57 15.36 -1.83
N LEU A 72 -14.86 14.31 -1.41
CA LEU A 72 -14.76 13.94 0.00
C LEU A 72 -13.82 14.92 0.70
N ILE A 73 -14.27 15.51 1.81
CA ILE A 73 -13.57 16.60 2.49
C ILE A 73 -13.46 16.42 4.00
N LEU A 74 -14.31 15.57 4.58
CA LEU A 74 -14.42 15.36 6.01
C LEU A 74 -14.38 13.86 6.31
N PHE A 75 -13.98 13.53 7.52
CA PHE A 75 -14.00 12.19 8.08
C PHE A 75 -14.91 12.17 9.31
N CYS A 76 -15.95 11.35 9.26
CA CYS A 76 -16.86 11.13 10.38
C CYS A 76 -16.31 10.00 11.24
N VAL A 77 -15.84 10.33 12.45
CA VAL A 77 -15.22 9.36 13.37
C VAL A 77 -16.23 8.31 13.84
N GLY A 78 -17.46 8.72 14.13
CA GLY A 78 -18.49 7.81 14.65
C GLY A 78 -18.93 6.73 13.66
N HIS A 79 -18.75 6.97 12.36
CA HIS A 79 -19.13 6.03 11.30
C HIS A 79 -17.93 5.48 10.53
N ASP A 80 -16.71 5.90 10.88
CA ASP A 80 -15.46 5.55 10.19
C ASP A 80 -15.54 5.74 8.67
N LYS A 81 -16.02 6.91 8.23
CA LYS A 81 -16.29 7.20 6.80
C LYS A 81 -15.80 8.58 6.36
N LEU A 82 -15.26 8.62 5.15
CA LEU A 82 -15.03 9.87 4.40
C LEU A 82 -16.35 10.36 3.81
N ILE A 83 -16.65 11.65 3.96
CA ILE A 83 -17.91 12.26 3.54
C ILE A 83 -17.70 13.58 2.79
N CYS A 84 -18.69 13.96 1.98
CA CYS A 84 -18.77 15.30 1.37
C CYS A 84 -19.70 16.23 2.18
N HIS A 85 -19.81 17.50 1.78
CA HIS A 85 -20.74 18.46 2.42
C HIS A 85 -22.21 18.04 2.34
N ALA A 86 -22.65 17.37 1.26
CA ALA A 86 -24.04 16.93 1.14
C ALA A 86 -24.36 15.78 2.12
N CYS A 87 -23.45 14.81 2.24
CA CYS A 87 -23.52 13.78 3.29
C CYS A 87 -23.58 14.38 4.71
N LEU A 88 -22.83 15.47 4.95
CA LEU A 88 -22.89 16.18 6.21
C LEU A 88 -24.30 16.72 6.49
N SER A 89 -24.89 17.43 5.53
CA SER A 89 -26.23 18.01 5.71
C SER A 89 -27.33 16.96 5.85
N GLU A 90 -27.25 15.87 5.08
CA GLU A 90 -28.33 14.88 4.99
C GLU A 90 -28.27 13.83 6.11
N ASN A 91 -27.10 13.21 6.31
CA ASN A 91 -26.99 11.99 7.12
C ASN A 91 -26.10 12.15 8.35
N HIS A 92 -25.20 13.14 8.35
CA HIS A 92 -24.22 13.31 9.42
C HIS A 92 -24.37 14.61 10.21
N GLY A 93 -25.44 15.38 10.03
CA GLY A 93 -25.61 16.70 10.65
C GLY A 93 -25.67 16.67 12.18
N LYS A 94 -26.00 15.51 12.76
CA LYS A 94 -26.03 15.27 14.21
C LYS A 94 -24.75 14.58 14.73
N CYS A 95 -23.81 14.22 13.87
CA CYS A 95 -22.55 13.60 14.28
C CYS A 95 -21.65 14.64 14.94
N LYS A 96 -21.15 14.34 16.14
CA LYS A 96 -20.36 15.29 16.93
C LYS A 96 -18.87 15.30 16.58
N ASN A 97 -18.34 14.18 16.08
CA ASN A 97 -16.91 13.98 15.85
C ASN A 97 -16.61 13.95 14.36
N MET A 98 -16.46 15.13 13.78
CA MET A 98 -16.05 15.34 12.39
C MET A 98 -14.63 15.88 12.36
N LEU A 99 -13.79 15.31 11.52
CA LEU A 99 -12.42 15.77 11.31
C LEU A 99 -12.22 16.16 9.85
N GLU A 100 -11.41 17.17 9.61
CA GLU A 100 -10.82 17.37 8.28
C GLU A 100 -9.92 16.16 7.96
N ILE A 101 -9.89 15.77 6.69
CA ILE A 101 -9.14 14.59 6.24
C ILE A 101 -7.66 14.68 6.63
N GLU A 102 -7.04 15.85 6.48
CA GLU A 102 -5.64 16.06 6.86
C GLU A 102 -5.40 15.91 8.36
N LYS A 103 -6.31 16.45 9.20
CA LYS A 103 -6.24 16.29 10.66
C LYS A 103 -6.39 14.84 11.07
N ALA A 104 -7.34 14.12 10.47
CA ALA A 104 -7.50 12.69 10.70
C ALA A 104 -6.24 11.89 10.29
N ALA A 105 -5.70 12.17 9.10
CA ALA A 105 -4.49 11.52 8.60
C ALA A 105 -3.27 11.81 9.47
N ASN A 106 -3.09 13.05 9.91
CA ASN A 106 -1.99 13.46 10.78
C ASN A 106 -2.12 12.84 12.17
N GLY A 107 -3.34 12.75 12.72
CA GLY A 107 -3.59 12.04 13.98
C GLY A 107 -3.18 10.57 13.92
N ILE A 108 -3.46 9.89 12.81
CA ILE A 108 -3.05 8.50 12.59
C ILE A 108 -1.52 8.40 12.46
N LYS A 109 -0.89 9.23 11.62
CA LYS A 109 0.56 9.21 11.40
C LYS A 109 1.37 9.60 12.65
N GLY A 110 0.84 10.52 13.44
CA GLY A 110 1.47 11.00 14.68
C GLY A 110 1.12 10.19 15.93
N SER A 111 0.21 9.21 15.82
CA SER A 111 -0.22 8.41 16.97
C SER A 111 0.95 7.62 17.57
N ALA A 112 1.27 7.90 18.82
CA ALA A 112 2.32 7.21 19.56
C ALA A 112 2.06 5.69 19.61
N THR A 113 0.82 5.28 19.81
CA THR A 113 0.43 3.85 19.83
C THR A 113 0.67 3.17 18.49
N ILE A 114 0.33 3.83 17.38
CA ILE A 114 0.55 3.27 16.04
C ILE A 114 2.05 3.20 15.72
N ASN A 115 2.81 4.22 16.10
CA ASN A 115 4.26 4.23 15.91
C ASN A 115 4.97 3.15 16.76
N ASP A 116 4.59 2.97 18.03
CA ASP A 116 5.06 1.86 18.87
C ASP A 116 4.75 0.50 18.22
N MET A 117 3.50 0.31 17.77
CA MET A 117 3.10 -0.93 17.10
C MET A 117 3.92 -1.18 15.83
N LYS A 118 4.17 -0.15 15.02
CA LYS A 118 5.00 -0.22 13.81
C LYS A 118 6.43 -0.63 14.15
N ASP A 119 7.02 -0.07 15.19
CA ASP A 119 8.39 -0.38 15.60
C ASP A 119 8.50 -1.79 16.18
N ARG A 120 7.51 -2.22 16.95
CA ARG A 120 7.41 -3.61 17.44
C ARG A 120 7.26 -4.59 16.29
N MET A 121 6.46 -4.28 15.28
CA MET A 121 6.32 -5.13 14.08
C MET A 121 7.64 -5.25 13.32
N LYS A 122 8.37 -4.14 13.08
CA LYS A 122 9.69 -4.18 12.45
C LYS A 122 10.66 -5.07 13.23
N LYS A 123 10.71 -4.90 14.56
CA LYS A 123 11.55 -5.72 15.42
C LYS A 123 11.18 -7.19 15.33
N MET A 124 9.89 -7.51 15.29
CA MET A 124 9.41 -8.89 15.11
C MET A 124 9.86 -9.47 13.77
N THR A 125 9.72 -8.73 12.67
CA THR A 125 10.21 -9.15 11.34
C THR A 125 11.71 -9.44 11.36
N SER A 126 12.53 -8.54 11.92
CA SER A 126 13.99 -8.76 12.00
C SER A 126 14.37 -9.96 12.87
N VAL A 127 13.59 -10.28 13.91
CA VAL A 127 13.81 -11.49 14.71
C VAL A 127 13.46 -12.74 13.91
N LEU A 128 12.34 -12.73 13.19
CA LEU A 128 11.93 -13.85 12.34
C LEU A 128 12.96 -14.13 11.23
N GLU A 129 13.49 -13.08 10.58
CA GLU A 129 14.55 -13.20 9.58
C GLU A 129 15.81 -13.87 10.14
N LYS A 130 16.23 -13.49 11.35
CA LYS A 130 17.39 -14.10 12.02
C LYS A 130 17.15 -15.58 12.33
N ILE A 131 15.99 -15.92 12.88
CA ILE A 131 15.62 -17.32 13.17
C ILE A 131 15.64 -18.15 11.88
N GLN A 132 15.13 -17.59 10.78
CA GLN A 132 15.14 -18.28 9.49
C GLN A 132 16.58 -18.56 9.01
N ILE A 133 17.46 -17.56 9.07
CA ILE A 133 18.88 -17.71 8.70
C ILE A 133 19.57 -18.74 9.59
N GLU A 134 19.34 -18.70 10.91
CA GLU A 134 19.92 -19.66 11.85
C GLU A 134 19.45 -21.08 11.59
N ASN A 135 18.15 -21.27 11.30
CA ASN A 135 17.60 -22.58 10.94
C ASN A 135 18.21 -23.11 9.64
N ASP A 136 18.33 -22.28 8.60
CA ASP A 136 18.94 -22.68 7.32
C ASP A 136 20.41 -23.09 7.50
N GLN A 137 21.15 -22.33 8.31
CA GLN A 137 22.53 -22.65 8.66
C GLN A 137 22.62 -23.97 9.45
N GLN A 138 21.76 -24.20 10.44
CA GLN A 138 21.72 -25.44 11.20
C GLN A 138 21.41 -26.65 10.30
N MET A 139 20.41 -26.54 9.42
CA MET A 139 20.05 -27.59 8.47
C MET A 139 21.22 -27.94 7.54
N SER A 140 21.96 -26.94 7.06
CA SER A 140 23.15 -27.14 6.20
C SER A 140 24.32 -27.84 6.92
N LYS A 141 24.45 -27.64 8.24
CA LYS A 141 25.47 -28.33 9.05
C LYS A 141 25.08 -29.78 9.31
N ILE A 142 23.79 -30.02 9.59
CA ILE A 142 23.26 -31.36 9.81
C ILE A 142 23.40 -32.23 8.56
N SER A 143 23.11 -31.70 7.36
CA SER A 143 23.27 -32.45 6.10
C SER A 143 24.72 -32.88 5.86
N LYS A 144 25.69 -31.96 6.00
CA LYS A 144 27.13 -32.23 5.84
C LYS A 144 27.64 -33.26 6.86
N SER A 145 27.16 -33.18 8.11
CA SER A 145 27.53 -34.16 9.13
C SER A 145 26.99 -35.55 8.80
N LYS A 146 25.77 -35.66 8.26
CA LYS A 146 25.18 -36.94 7.85
C LYS A 146 25.97 -37.60 6.73
N GLU A 147 26.38 -36.84 5.70
CA GLU A 147 27.20 -37.34 4.60
C GLU A 147 28.54 -37.90 5.10
N SER A 148 29.25 -37.17 5.96
CA SER A 148 30.52 -37.61 6.55
C SER A 148 30.40 -38.86 7.43
N THR A 149 29.24 -39.09 8.05
CA THR A 149 29.05 -40.26 8.93
C THR A 149 28.71 -41.51 8.12
N VAL A 150 27.94 -41.37 7.03
CA VAL A 150 27.60 -42.47 6.13
C VAL A 150 28.83 -42.99 5.39
N ASP A 151 29.77 -42.11 5.03
CA ASP A 151 31.03 -42.51 4.39
C ASP A 151 32.01 -43.21 5.34
N HIS A 152 31.87 -43.05 6.66
CA HIS A 152 32.66 -43.77 7.66
C HIS A 152 32.11 -45.16 8.00
N MET A 153 30.93 -45.53 7.50
CA MET A 153 30.27 -46.81 7.73
C MET A 153 30.28 -47.75 6.51
N LYS A 154 30.92 -47.33 5.41
CA LYS A 154 31.20 -48.16 4.22
C LYS A 154 32.64 -48.64 4.26
#